data_AF-A0A7L3MEQ2-F1
#
_entry.id   AF-A0A7L3MEQ2-F1
#
_cell.length_a   1.000
_cell.length_b   1.000
_cell.length_c   1.000
_cell.angle_alpha   90.00
_cell.angle_beta   90.00
_cell.angle_gamma   90.00
#
_symmetry.space_group_name_H-M   'P 1'
#
loop_
_entity.id
_entity.type
_entity.pdbx_description
1 polymer ?
#
loop_
_entity_poly.entity_id
_entity_poly.type
_entity_poly.pdbx_seq_one_letter_code
_entity_poly.pdbx_strand_id
1 'polypeptide(L)'
;YCKAEEKEELVQLWHEIHYRRVMKKQQTDFLTPLQKFRCRKRNPPPISLCPEGLKNRNYSEEVRQHLHRFAAEVTANPDKKQREGLAQDMNLQPTQVYNWFANYRRRQKS
;
A
#
# COMPACT_ATOMS: atom_id res chain seq x y z
N TYR A 1 0.39 -23.22 21.29
CA TYR A 1 -0.08 -22.70 19.98
C TYR A 1 -1.00 -21.53 20.27
N CYS A 2 -0.61 -20.31 19.94
CA CYS A 2 -1.47 -19.12 20.07
C CYS A 2 -2.47 -19.15 18.89
N LYS A 3 -3.76 -18.96 19.15
CA LYS A 3 -4.81 -19.02 18.12
C LYS A 3 -4.68 -17.83 17.15
N ALA A 4 -5.19 -17.97 15.93
CA ALA A 4 -5.12 -16.91 14.91
C ALA A 4 -5.82 -15.62 15.38
N GLU A 5 -6.95 -15.73 16.09
CA GLU A 5 -7.69 -14.61 16.68
C GLU A 5 -6.87 -13.85 17.74
N GLU A 6 -6.22 -14.59 18.65
CA GLU A 6 -5.32 -14.00 19.67
C GLU A 6 -4.18 -13.20 19.01
N LYS A 7 -3.66 -13.69 17.88
CA LYS A 7 -2.61 -13.00 17.13
C LYS A 7 -3.11 -11.72 16.46
N GLU A 8 -4.35 -11.69 15.98
CA GLU A 8 -4.96 -10.47 15.45
C GLU A 8 -5.16 -9.41 16.53
N GLU A 9 -5.65 -9.80 17.71
CA GLU A 9 -5.81 -8.91 18.87
C GLU A 9 -4.47 -8.30 19.30
N LEU A 10 -3.41 -9.11 19.36
CA LEU A 10 -2.07 -8.62 19.70
C LEU A 10 -1.54 -7.61 18.68
N VAL A 11 -1.81 -7.81 17.39
CA VAL A 11 -1.46 -6.84 16.34
C VAL A 11 -2.28 -5.56 16.47
N GLN A 12 -3.56 -5.65 16.83
CA GLN A 12 -4.40 -4.47 17.10
C GLN A 12 -3.85 -3.67 18.29
N LEU A 13 -3.52 -4.35 19.40
CA LEU A 13 -2.95 -3.72 20.59
C LEU A 13 -1.60 -3.05 20.28
N TRP A 14 -0.74 -3.70 19.50
CA TRP A 14 0.50 -3.09 19.02
C TRP A 14 0.25 -1.77 18.29
N HIS A 15 -0.69 -1.76 17.33
CA HIS A 15 -1.04 -0.55 16.60
C HIS A 15 -1.57 0.54 17.53
N GLU A 16 -2.43 0.19 18.49
CA GLU A 16 -3.02 1.15 19.42
C GLU A 16 -1.98 1.81 20.33
N ILE A 17 -1.04 1.04 20.87
CA ILE A 17 0.08 1.58 21.67
C ILE A 17 0.85 2.63 20.87
N HIS A 18 1.16 2.33 19.60
CA HIS A 18 1.88 3.27 18.75
C HIS A 18 1.04 4.49 18.34
N TYR A 19 -0.26 4.34 18.12
CA TYR A 19 -1.15 5.49 17.88
C TYR A 19 -1.18 6.42 19.07
N ARG A 20 -1.38 5.90 20.30
CA ARG A 20 -1.39 6.71 21.53
C ARG A 20 -0.08 7.47 21.73
N ARG A 21 1.07 6.85 21.43
CA ARG A 21 2.38 7.52 21.46
C ARG A 21 2.48 8.69 20.47
N VAL A 22 1.98 8.50 19.25
CA VAL A 22 1.98 9.56 18.21
C VAL A 22 1.01 10.68 18.57
N MET A 23 -0.19 10.34 19.05
CA MET A 23 -1.21 11.27 19.55
C MET A 23 -0.66 12.15 20.66
N LYS A 24 -0.01 11.55 21.68
CA LYS A 24 0.65 12.28 22.77
C LYS A 24 1.73 13.25 22.24
N LYS A 25 2.55 12.82 21.28
CA LYS A 25 3.60 13.67 20.70
C LYS A 25 3.02 14.84 19.90
N GLN A 26 1.90 14.63 19.21
CA GLN A 26 1.25 15.63 18.37
C GLN A 26 0.20 16.46 19.12
N GLN A 27 -0.02 16.19 20.42
CA GLN A 27 -1.05 16.82 21.24
C GLN A 27 -2.43 16.78 20.57
N THR A 28 -2.82 15.59 20.09
CA THR A 28 -4.10 15.36 19.41
C THR A 28 -4.73 14.06 19.88
N ASP A 29 -6.05 14.02 19.95
CA ASP A 29 -6.81 12.84 20.39
C ASP A 29 -7.16 11.89 19.23
N PHE A 30 -6.91 12.29 17.98
CA PHE A 30 -7.22 11.46 16.81
C PHE A 30 -6.08 11.47 15.77
N LEU A 31 -5.98 10.37 15.03
CA LEU A 31 -5.08 10.26 13.87
C LEU A 31 -5.91 10.04 12.62
N THR A 32 -5.63 10.83 11.59
CA THR A 32 -6.17 10.61 10.24
C THR A 32 -5.78 9.22 9.71
N PRO A 33 -6.53 8.65 8.76
CA PRO A 33 -6.17 7.37 8.14
C PRO A 33 -4.74 7.33 7.59
N LEU A 34 -4.25 8.44 7.02
CA LEU A 34 -2.88 8.56 6.51
C LEU A 34 -1.84 8.55 7.64
N GLN A 35 -2.10 9.25 8.75
CA GLN A 35 -1.22 9.22 9.92
C GLN A 35 -1.17 7.82 10.54
N LYS A 36 -2.32 7.15 10.70
CA LYS A 36 -2.37 5.74 11.17
C LYS A 36 -1.56 4.83 10.24
N PHE A 37 -1.72 4.96 8.92
CA PHE A 37 -0.93 4.22 7.94
C PHE A 37 0.58 4.45 8.10
N ARG A 38 1.01 5.72 8.17
CA ARG A 38 2.42 6.07 8.37
C ARG A 38 2.97 5.55 9.70
N CYS A 39 2.15 5.56 10.76
CA CYS A 39 2.49 5.02 12.06
C CYS A 39 2.75 3.50 12.01
N ARG A 40 1.84 2.73 11.39
CA ARG A 40 2.03 1.28 11.18
C ARG A 40 3.26 0.96 10.33
N LYS A 41 3.50 1.75 9.27
CA LYS A 41 4.66 1.56 8.40
C LYS A 41 5.99 1.79 9.13
N ARG A 42 6.03 2.75 10.06
CA ARG A 42 7.23 3.04 10.88
C ARG A 42 7.42 2.08 12.04
N ASN A 43 6.34 1.48 12.54
CA ASN A 43 6.33 0.59 13.69
C ASN A 43 5.68 -0.74 13.30
N PRO A 44 6.32 -1.55 12.44
CA PRO A 44 5.77 -2.85 12.08
C PRO A 44 5.66 -3.76 13.32
N PRO A 45 4.64 -4.62 13.42
CA PRO A 45 4.60 -5.65 14.45
C PRO A 45 5.86 -6.52 14.43
N PRO A 46 6.35 -7.00 15.58
CA PRO A 46 7.49 -7.91 15.63
C PRO A 46 7.20 -9.23 14.90
N ILE A 47 8.25 -9.89 14.41
CA ILE A 47 8.19 -11.15 13.63
C ILE A 47 7.47 -12.26 14.41
N SER A 48 7.61 -12.28 15.74
CA SER A 48 6.89 -13.21 16.61
C SER A 48 5.36 -13.08 16.51
N LEU A 49 4.86 -11.88 16.23
CA LEU A 49 3.43 -11.61 16.01
C LEU A 49 3.04 -11.65 14.53
N CYS A 50 3.99 -11.52 13.60
CA CYS A 50 3.73 -11.55 12.17
C CYS A 50 4.91 -12.23 11.42
N PRO A 51 4.93 -13.57 11.32
CA PRO A 51 6.04 -14.34 10.73
C PRO A 51 6.26 -14.03 9.26
N GLU A 52 5.18 -13.80 8.51
CA GLU A 52 5.20 -13.42 7.08
C GLU A 52 5.58 -11.95 6.87
N GLY A 53 5.71 -11.17 7.96
CA GLY A 53 5.92 -9.73 7.92
C GLY A 53 4.74 -8.95 7.32
N LEU A 54 4.90 -7.63 7.22
CA LEU A 54 3.91 -6.81 6.54
C LEU A 54 3.93 -7.13 5.04
N LYS A 55 2.77 -7.53 4.49
CA LYS A 55 2.61 -7.72 3.03
C LYS A 55 3.11 -6.50 2.27
N ASN A 56 4.09 -6.70 1.39
CA ASN A 56 4.55 -5.66 0.50
C ASN A 56 3.45 -5.36 -0.53
N ARG A 57 2.86 -4.16 -0.45
CA ARG A 57 1.79 -3.73 -1.36
C ARG A 57 2.33 -3.07 -2.63
N ASN A 58 3.64 -2.95 -2.77
CA ASN A 58 4.24 -2.41 -3.98
C ASN A 58 4.23 -3.47 -5.07
N TYR A 59 4.04 -3.03 -6.32
CA TYR A 59 4.24 -3.89 -7.48
C TYR A 59 5.70 -4.37 -7.56
N SER A 60 5.89 -5.55 -8.14
CA SER A 60 7.23 -6.06 -8.47
C SER A 60 7.98 -5.07 -9.36
N GLU A 61 9.31 -5.17 -9.37
CA GLU A 61 10.14 -4.32 -10.23
C GLU A 61 9.74 -4.44 -11.70
N GLU A 62 9.52 -5.67 -12.17
CA GLU A 62 9.08 -5.96 -13.54
C GLU A 62 7.78 -5.24 -13.91
N VAL A 63 6.74 -5.35 -13.06
CA VAL A 63 5.45 -4.66 -13.28
C VAL A 63 5.64 -3.15 -13.32
N ARG A 64 6.48 -2.60 -12.42
CA ARG A 64 6.76 -1.16 -12.42
C ARG A 64 7.44 -0.73 -13.71
N GLN A 65 8.47 -1.43 -14.15
CA GLN A 65 9.18 -1.11 -15.38
C GLN A 65 8.27 -1.19 -16.61
N HIS A 66 7.43 -2.22 -16.68
CA HIS A 66 6.49 -2.39 -17.79
C HIS A 66 5.48 -1.24 -17.85
N LEU A 67 4.86 -0.88 -16.72
CA LEU A 67 3.92 0.25 -16.65
C LEU A 67 4.60 1.58 -16.99
N HIS A 68 5.83 1.80 -16.51
CA HIS A 68 6.61 2.98 -16.84
C HIS A 68 6.93 3.07 -18.34
N ARG A 69 7.39 1.95 -18.94
CA ARG A 69 7.68 1.87 -20.36
C ARG A 69 6.44 2.20 -21.20
N PHE A 70 5.30 1.55 -20.90
CA PHE A 70 4.04 1.82 -21.59
C PHE A 70 3.63 3.30 -21.47
N ALA A 71 3.77 3.89 -20.28
CA ALA A 71 3.41 5.29 -20.06
C ALA A 71 4.28 6.27 -20.85
N ALA A 72 5.56 5.94 -21.04
CA ALA A 72 6.53 6.76 -21.76
C ALA A 72 6.46 6.58 -23.29
N GLU A 73 6.28 5.34 -23.76
CA GLU A 73 6.36 4.98 -25.18
C GLU A 73 5.00 4.96 -25.88
N VAL A 74 3.91 4.72 -25.15
CA VAL A 74 2.55 4.57 -25.72
C VAL A 74 1.64 5.69 -25.28
N THR A 75 1.23 5.72 -24.01
CA THR A 75 0.35 6.77 -23.47
C THR A 75 0.26 6.76 -21.95
N ALA A 76 0.18 7.94 -21.34
CA ALA A 76 -0.15 8.11 -19.92
C ALA A 76 -1.67 8.05 -19.62
N ASN A 77 -2.51 7.98 -20.66
CA ASN A 77 -3.97 7.94 -20.59
C ASN A 77 -4.52 6.71 -21.33
N PRO A 78 -4.21 5.48 -20.87
CA PRO A 78 -4.70 4.28 -21.55
C PRO A 78 -6.22 4.20 -21.51
N ASP A 79 -6.83 3.79 -22.62
CA ASP A 79 -8.26 3.51 -22.72
C ASP A 79 -8.66 2.23 -21.96
N LYS A 80 -9.94 1.84 -22.02
CA LYS A 80 -10.42 0.64 -21.32
C LYS A 80 -9.73 -0.64 -21.81
N LYS A 81 -9.59 -0.81 -23.12
CA LYS A 81 -9.03 -2.01 -23.74
C LYS A 81 -7.53 -2.14 -23.42
N GLN A 82 -6.79 -1.04 -23.48
CA GLN A 82 -5.38 -1.00 -23.10
C GLN A 82 -5.17 -1.34 -21.63
N ARG A 83 -6.02 -0.81 -20.73
CA ARG A 83 -5.94 -1.14 -19.30
C ARG A 83 -6.25 -2.60 -19.02
N GLU A 84 -7.22 -3.18 -19.72
CA GLU A 84 -7.57 -4.61 -19.60
C GLU A 84 -6.43 -5.51 -20.11
N GLY A 85 -5.82 -5.18 -21.24
CA GLY A 85 -4.65 -5.90 -21.75
C GLY A 85 -3.46 -5.86 -20.79
N LEU A 86 -3.08 -4.66 -20.32
CA LEU A 86 -2.02 -4.51 -19.32
C LEU A 86 -2.31 -5.28 -18.03
N ALA A 87 -3.57 -5.29 -17.59
CA ALA A 87 -3.98 -6.02 -16.40
C ALA A 87 -3.80 -7.53 -16.59
N GLN A 88 -4.19 -8.06 -17.75
CA GLN A 88 -4.02 -9.46 -18.09
C GLN A 88 -2.52 -9.85 -18.18
N ASP A 89 -1.72 -9.06 -18.90
CA ASP A 89 -0.30 -9.35 -19.15
C ASP A 89 0.53 -9.41 -17.86
N MET A 90 0.19 -8.57 -16.88
CA MET A 90 0.92 -8.43 -15.61
C MET A 90 0.22 -9.12 -14.42
N ASN A 91 -0.84 -9.89 -14.68
CA ASN A 91 -1.68 -10.51 -13.64
C ASN A 91 -2.13 -9.52 -12.54
N LEU A 92 -2.59 -8.35 -12.97
CA LEU A 92 -3.15 -7.31 -12.12
C LEU A 92 -4.66 -7.20 -12.31
N GLN A 93 -5.33 -6.56 -11.37
CA GLN A 93 -6.70 -6.12 -11.56
C GLN A 93 -6.74 -4.86 -12.44
N PRO A 94 -7.74 -4.68 -13.32
CA PRO A 94 -7.85 -3.46 -14.13
C PRO A 94 -7.90 -2.17 -13.30
N THR A 95 -8.45 -2.23 -12.09
CA THR A 95 -8.47 -1.11 -11.13
C THR A 95 -7.07 -0.76 -10.61
N GLN A 96 -6.18 -1.73 -10.46
CA GLN A 96 -4.78 -1.52 -10.08
C GLN A 96 -4.03 -0.75 -11.16
N VAL A 97 -4.22 -1.14 -12.43
CA VAL A 97 -3.64 -0.43 -13.60
C VAL A 97 -4.19 0.99 -13.69
N TYR A 98 -5.52 1.15 -13.61
CA TYR A 98 -6.17 2.47 -13.59
C TYR A 98 -5.57 3.40 -12.50
N ASN A 99 -5.48 2.91 -11.27
CA ASN A 99 -4.96 3.66 -10.14
C ASN A 99 -3.48 4.01 -10.32
N TRP A 100 -2.68 3.12 -10.92
CA TRP A 100 -1.29 3.40 -11.22
C TRP A 100 -1.16 4.57 -12.20
N PHE A 101 -1.89 4.56 -13.32
CA PHE A 101 -1.84 5.67 -14.29
C PHE A 101 -2.40 6.98 -13.72
N ALA A 102 -3.45 6.92 -12.90
CA ALA A 102 -3.98 8.10 -12.20
C ALA A 102 -2.96 8.71 -11.23
N ASN A 103 -2.19 7.88 -10.53
CA ASN A 103 -1.09 8.33 -9.66
C ASN A 103 0.10 8.85 -10.47
N TYR A 104 0.46 8.17 -11.55
CA TYR A 104 1.55 8.56 -12.45
C TYR A 104 1.32 9.98 -12.97
N ARG A 105 0.14 10.26 -13.55
CA ARG A 105 -0.19 11.60 -14.05
C ARG A 105 -0.22 12.67 -12.97
N ARG A 106 -0.67 12.34 -11.74
CA ARG A 106 -0.63 13.30 -10.62
C ARG A 106 0.80 13.70 -10.27
N ARG A 107 1.73 12.74 -10.28
CA ARG A 107 3.15 12.99 -9.97
C ARG A 107 3.85 13.80 -11.06
N GLN A 108 3.45 13.67 -12.33
CA GLN A 108 4.02 14.47 -13.42
C GLN A 108 3.58 15.95 -13.37
N LYS A 109 2.55 16.29 -12.61
CA LYS A 109 2.04 17.66 -12.45
C LYS A 109 2.54 18.35 -11.19
N SER A 110 3.23 17.63 -10.31
CA SER A 110 3.80 18.13 -9.05
C SER A 110 5.26 18.51 -9.27
#